data_AF-E3J6G3-F1
#
_entry.id   AF-E3J6G3-F1
#
_cell.length_a   1.000
_cell.length_b   1.000
_cell.length_c   1.000
_cell.angle_alpha   90.00
_cell.angle_beta   90.00
_cell.angle_gamma   90.00
#
_symmetry.space_group_name_H-M   'P 1'
#
loop_
_entity.id
_entity.type
_entity.pdbx_description
1 polymer ?
#
loop_
_entity_poly.entity_id
_entity_poly.type
_entity_poly.pdbx_seq_one_letter_code
_entity_poly.pdbx_strand_id
1 'polypeptide(L)'
;MAFDLAAGPVRAAIEDPEEPADESGERAAARLDALLADVDACADPRLRALAHELVRTLMRFYGAGLGRVAALVPPATLRRLADDDLVGDLLALHDLHPDGITPETQGHASTGPPQPDGRRVLPLTVAPAAAQAGAGR
;
A
#
# COMPACT_ATOMS: atom_id res chain seq x y z
N MET A 1 -3.75 -24.72 -3.86
CA MET A 1 -4.18 -23.82 -4.96
C MET A 1 -2.94 -23.06 -5.39
N ALA A 2 -2.47 -23.29 -6.61
CA ALA A 2 -1.21 -22.74 -7.11
C ALA A 2 -1.49 -21.41 -7.84
N PHE A 3 -0.96 -20.31 -7.32
CA PHE A 3 -0.80 -19.08 -8.09
C PHE A 3 0.43 -19.29 -8.96
N ASP A 4 0.24 -19.56 -10.26
CA ASP A 4 1.30 -19.49 -11.25
C ASP A 4 1.57 -18.00 -11.53
N LEU A 5 2.29 -17.38 -10.60
CA LEU A 5 2.96 -16.11 -10.81
C LEU A 5 4.30 -16.48 -11.45
N ALA A 6 4.39 -16.41 -12.78
CA ALA A 6 5.66 -16.28 -13.46
C ALA A 6 6.30 -14.93 -13.06
N ALA A 7 6.72 -14.81 -11.80
CA ALA A 7 7.69 -13.84 -11.35
C ALA A 7 8.99 -14.22 -12.07
N GLY A 8 9.21 -13.60 -13.23
CA GLY A 8 10.48 -13.69 -13.95
C GLY A 8 11.63 -13.36 -12.99
N PRO A 9 12.82 -13.96 -13.18
CA PRO A 9 13.89 -13.86 -12.21
C PRO A 9 14.28 -12.40 -12.03
N VAL A 10 14.19 -11.90 -10.79
CA VAL A 10 14.83 -10.65 -10.36
C VAL A 10 16.33 -10.87 -10.44
N ARG A 11 16.89 -10.66 -11.64
CA ARG A 11 18.34 -10.71 -11.85
C ARG A 11 18.91 -9.40 -11.34
N ALA A 12 19.66 -9.48 -10.26
CA ALA A 12 20.64 -8.46 -9.92
C ALA A 12 21.66 -8.38 -11.07
N ALA A 13 21.55 -7.34 -11.89
CA ALA A 13 22.58 -6.93 -12.82
C ALA A 13 23.12 -5.58 -12.34
N ILE A 14 24.37 -5.57 -11.92
CA ILE A 14 25.17 -4.37 -11.73
C ILE A 14 25.80 -4.09 -13.10
N GLU A 15 25.47 -2.95 -13.73
CA GLU A 15 26.28 -2.16 -14.70
C GLU A 15 25.45 -0.93 -15.21
N ASP A 16 25.98 0.30 -15.03
CA ASP A 16 25.42 1.66 -15.26
C ASP A 16 25.20 2.10 -16.75
N PRO A 17 24.58 3.27 -17.11
CA PRO A 17 23.73 4.23 -16.37
C PRO A 17 22.34 4.52 -17.03
N GLU A 18 21.35 4.93 -16.22
CA GLU A 18 20.04 5.52 -16.59
C GLU A 18 19.18 4.82 -17.68
N GLU A 19 18.64 3.63 -17.39
CA GLU A 19 17.26 3.34 -17.79
C GLU A 19 16.34 3.82 -16.65
N PRO A 20 15.27 4.58 -16.91
CA PRO A 20 14.38 5.06 -15.84
C PRO A 20 13.79 3.85 -15.11
N ALA A 21 14.29 3.60 -13.91
CA ALA A 21 13.98 2.44 -13.07
C ALA A 21 12.51 2.36 -12.63
N ASP A 22 11.68 3.32 -13.04
CA ASP A 22 10.26 3.43 -12.66
C ASP A 22 9.28 2.96 -13.75
N GLU A 23 9.70 2.82 -15.02
CA GLU A 23 8.74 2.55 -16.11
C GLU A 23 7.97 1.22 -15.92
N SER A 24 8.56 0.22 -15.28
CA SER A 24 7.89 -1.08 -15.07
C SER A 24 6.86 -1.00 -13.94
N GLY A 25 7.13 -0.22 -12.88
CA GLY A 25 6.22 0.04 -11.78
C GLY A 25 5.05 0.91 -12.22
N GLU A 26 5.35 2.04 -12.87
CA GLU A 26 4.36 2.92 -13.50
C GLU A 26 3.48 2.16 -14.51
N ARG A 27 4.07 1.33 -15.38
CA ARG A 27 3.30 0.50 -16.34
C ARG A 27 2.38 -0.48 -15.60
N ALA A 28 2.84 -1.08 -14.51
CA ALA A 28 2.00 -1.98 -13.71
C ALA A 28 0.86 -1.23 -13.00
N ALA A 29 1.13 -0.04 -12.45
CA ALA A 29 0.13 0.81 -11.82
C ALA A 29 -0.93 1.28 -12.84
N ALA A 30 -0.50 1.80 -13.98
CA ALA A 30 -1.40 2.21 -15.06
C ALA A 30 -2.24 1.03 -15.58
N ARG A 31 -1.68 -0.18 -15.64
CA ARG A 31 -2.42 -1.38 -16.00
C ARG A 31 -3.45 -1.77 -14.93
N LEU A 32 -3.10 -1.64 -13.65
CA LEU A 32 -4.04 -1.89 -12.55
C LEU A 32 -5.21 -0.92 -12.60
N ASP A 33 -4.96 0.37 -12.83
CA ASP A 33 -6.01 1.39 -12.96
C ASP A 33 -6.97 1.09 -14.11
N ALA A 34 -6.43 0.71 -15.28
CA ALA A 34 -7.25 0.31 -16.42
C ALA A 34 -8.12 -0.92 -16.10
N LEU A 35 -7.57 -1.92 -15.43
CA LEU A 35 -8.32 -3.12 -15.03
C LEU A 35 -9.41 -2.80 -14.00
N LEU A 36 -9.14 -1.89 -13.05
CA LEU A 36 -10.14 -1.43 -12.08
C LEU A 36 -11.26 -0.66 -12.77
N ALA A 37 -10.95 0.20 -13.74
CA ALA A 37 -11.95 0.89 -14.54
C ALA A 37 -12.85 -0.08 -15.33
N ASP A 38 -12.26 -1.12 -15.93
CA ASP A 38 -13.01 -2.17 -16.63
C ASP A 38 -13.92 -2.95 -15.67
N VAL A 39 -13.44 -3.26 -14.46
CA VAL A 39 -14.24 -3.88 -13.41
C VAL A 39 -15.42 -2.96 -13.05
N ASP A 40 -15.18 -1.68 -12.79
CA ASP A 40 -16.23 -0.73 -12.41
C ASP A 40 -17.30 -0.54 -13.50
N ALA A 41 -16.90 -0.62 -14.77
CA ALA A 41 -17.80 -0.59 -15.92
C ALA A 41 -18.67 -1.86 -16.07
N CYS A 42 -18.35 -2.95 -15.37
CA CYS A 42 -19.10 -4.20 -15.48
C CYS A 42 -20.52 -4.08 -14.91
N ALA A 43 -21.52 -4.56 -15.64
CA ALA A 43 -22.93 -4.44 -15.24
C ALA A 43 -23.30 -5.25 -13.97
N ASP A 44 -22.59 -6.34 -13.66
CA ASP A 44 -22.86 -7.20 -12.51
C ASP A 44 -22.29 -6.59 -11.21
N PRO A 45 -23.13 -6.13 -10.27
CA PRO A 45 -22.67 -5.53 -9.02
C PRO A 45 -21.91 -6.51 -8.11
N ARG A 46 -22.23 -7.81 -8.20
CA ARG A 46 -21.59 -8.84 -7.38
C ARG A 46 -20.17 -9.10 -7.85
N LEU A 47 -19.95 -9.12 -9.17
CA LEU A 47 -18.61 -9.29 -9.74
C LEU A 47 -17.70 -8.13 -9.36
N ARG A 48 -18.19 -6.89 -9.43
CA ARG A 48 -17.45 -5.70 -8.97
C ARG A 48 -17.05 -5.78 -7.50
N ALA A 49 -18.02 -6.12 -6.64
CA ALA A 49 -17.78 -6.25 -5.21
C ALA A 49 -16.70 -7.30 -4.90
N LEU A 50 -16.76 -8.45 -5.58
CA LEU A 50 -15.79 -9.53 -5.42
C LEU A 50 -14.39 -9.12 -5.89
N ALA A 51 -14.28 -8.44 -7.03
CA ALA A 51 -13.00 -7.95 -7.52
C ALA A 51 -12.36 -6.94 -6.56
N HIS A 52 -13.15 -5.99 -6.03
CA HIS A 52 -12.65 -5.04 -5.03
C HIS A 52 -12.26 -5.73 -3.71
N GLU A 53 -13.01 -6.74 -3.28
CA GLU A 53 -12.65 -7.54 -2.10
C GLU A 53 -11.36 -8.33 -2.32
N LEU A 54 -11.16 -8.90 -3.52
CA LEU A 54 -9.93 -9.59 -3.88
C LEU A 54 -8.72 -8.65 -3.81
N VAL A 55 -8.79 -7.47 -4.44
CA VAL A 55 -7.69 -6.49 -4.42
C VAL A 55 -7.38 -6.05 -2.98
N ARG A 56 -8.41 -5.69 -2.18
CA ARG A 56 -8.21 -5.35 -0.75
C ARG A 56 -7.56 -6.48 0.04
N THR A 57 -7.96 -7.72 -0.22
CA THR A 57 -7.40 -8.89 0.46
C THR A 57 -5.95 -9.13 0.07
N LEU A 58 -5.61 -9.00 -1.21
CA LEU A 58 -4.24 -9.10 -1.69
C LEU A 58 -3.35 -7.99 -1.11
N MET A 59 -3.80 -6.73 -1.14
CA MET A 59 -3.04 -5.62 -0.55
C MET A 59 -2.78 -5.83 0.94
N ARG A 60 -3.77 -6.32 1.69
CA ARG A 60 -3.59 -6.67 3.11
C ARG A 60 -2.60 -7.82 3.29
N PHE A 61 -2.68 -8.86 2.46
CA PHE A 61 -1.79 -10.02 2.53
C PHE A 61 -0.34 -9.63 2.25
N TYR A 62 -0.10 -8.85 1.19
CA TYR A 62 1.23 -8.35 0.86
C TYR A 62 1.77 -7.40 1.91
N GLY A 63 0.97 -6.44 2.39
CA GLY A 63 1.39 -5.54 3.47
C GLY A 63 1.77 -6.29 4.75
N ALA A 64 1.03 -7.34 5.12
CA ALA A 64 1.38 -8.18 6.28
C ALA A 64 2.68 -8.97 6.06
N GLY A 65 2.91 -9.48 4.85
CA GLY A 65 4.16 -10.15 4.49
C GLY A 65 5.36 -9.20 4.50
N LEU A 66 5.21 -8.05 3.86
CA LEU A 66 6.23 -7.01 3.78
C LEU A 66 6.57 -6.46 5.16
N GLY A 67 5.58 -6.24 6.03
CA GLY A 67 5.80 -5.82 7.42
C GLY A 67 6.63 -6.82 8.21
N ARG A 68 6.44 -8.13 7.98
CA ARG A 68 7.31 -9.16 8.59
C ARG A 68 8.72 -9.11 8.03
N VAL A 69 8.89 -8.93 6.71
CA VAL A 69 10.22 -8.80 6.10
C VAL A 69 10.95 -7.58 6.66
N ALA A 70 10.27 -6.42 6.73
CA ALA A 70 10.81 -5.20 7.31
C ALA A 70 11.24 -5.38 8.78
N ALA A 71 10.48 -6.15 9.55
CA ALA A 71 10.83 -6.47 10.94
C ALA A 71 12.02 -7.45 11.10
N LEU A 72 12.34 -8.23 10.05
CA LEU A 72 13.46 -9.19 10.07
C LEU A 72 14.80 -8.55 9.68
N VAL A 73 14.79 -7.38 9.05
CA VAL A 73 16.01 -6.69 8.60
C VAL A 73 16.48 -5.66 9.63
N PRO A 74 17.80 -5.39 9.73
CA PRO A 74 18.31 -4.31 10.57
C PRO A 74 17.77 -2.93 10.12
N PRO A 75 17.58 -1.96 11.03
CA PRO A 75 17.08 -0.63 10.67
C PRO A 75 17.90 0.10 9.60
N ALA A 76 19.23 -0.10 9.59
CA ALA A 76 20.11 0.47 8.57
C ALA A 76 19.86 -0.13 7.18
N THR A 77 19.51 -1.43 7.11
CA THR A 77 19.12 -2.08 5.86
C THR A 77 17.74 -1.60 5.41
N LEU A 78 16.79 -1.45 6.34
CA LEU A 78 15.47 -0.91 6.01
C LEU A 78 15.54 0.50 5.41
N ARG A 79 16.40 1.39 5.95
CA ARG A 79 16.64 2.71 5.36
C ARG A 79 17.21 2.63 3.96
N ARG A 80 18.21 1.78 3.73
CA ARG A 80 18.76 1.57 2.38
C ARG A 80 17.75 1.02 1.37
N LEU A 81 16.77 0.23 1.82
CA LEU A 81 15.66 -0.22 0.98
C LEU A 81 14.67 0.91 0.70
N ALA A 82 14.49 1.81 1.66
CA ALA A 82 13.63 2.97 1.52
C ALA A 82 14.22 4.06 0.61
N ASP A 83 15.55 4.12 0.49
CA ASP A 83 16.25 5.03 -0.43
C ASP A 83 16.12 4.63 -1.92
N ASP A 84 15.60 3.44 -2.23
CA ASP A 84 15.28 3.02 -3.59
C ASP A 84 13.86 3.49 -3.94
N ASP A 85 13.68 4.24 -5.03
CA ASP A 85 12.42 4.93 -5.33
C ASP A 85 11.20 3.97 -5.34
N LEU A 86 11.30 2.85 -6.05
CA LEU A 86 10.22 1.88 -6.18
C LEU A 86 9.94 1.16 -4.85
N VAL A 87 11.00 0.72 -4.16
CA VAL A 87 10.85 -0.01 -2.89
C VAL A 87 10.39 0.93 -1.78
N GLY A 88 10.86 2.17 -1.77
CA GLY A 88 10.43 3.25 -0.89
C GLY A 88 8.95 3.52 -1.03
N ASP A 89 8.46 3.70 -2.26
CA ASP A 89 7.03 3.90 -2.54
C ASP A 89 6.17 2.70 -2.12
N LEU A 90 6.65 1.47 -2.35
CA LEU A 90 5.96 0.27 -1.89
C LEU A 90 5.90 0.18 -0.36
N LEU A 91 6.99 0.55 0.33
CA LEU A 91 7.02 0.62 1.79
C LEU A 91 6.09 1.70 2.31
N ALA A 92 6.05 2.87 1.66
CA ALA A 92 5.17 3.98 2.02
C ALA A 92 3.69 3.61 1.83
N LEU A 93 3.33 2.95 0.72
CA LEU A 93 1.97 2.44 0.46
C LEU A 93 1.47 1.50 1.55
N HIS A 94 2.38 0.82 2.25
CA HIS A 94 2.08 -0.11 3.32
C HIS A 94 2.34 0.43 4.74
N ASP A 95 2.61 1.73 4.90
CA ASP A 95 2.93 2.37 6.19
C ASP A 95 4.20 1.81 6.87
N LEU A 96 5.15 1.31 6.08
CA LEU A 96 6.39 0.67 6.53
C LEU A 96 7.64 1.51 6.27
N HIS A 97 7.49 2.68 5.64
CA HIS A 97 8.62 3.58 5.38
C HIS A 97 9.23 4.07 6.71
N PRO A 98 10.57 4.06 6.87
CA PRO A 98 11.23 4.43 8.14
C PRO A 98 10.99 5.88 8.57
N ASP A 99 10.72 6.77 7.62
CA ASP A 99 10.38 8.18 7.89
C ASP A 99 8.88 8.38 8.19
N GLY A 100 8.09 7.31 8.08
CA GLY A 100 6.63 7.34 8.13
C GLY A 100 6.01 8.05 6.91
N ILE A 101 4.68 8.01 6.82
CA ILE A 101 3.94 8.96 5.98
C ILE A 101 3.83 10.25 6.76
N THR A 102 4.64 11.24 6.42
CA THR A 102 4.41 12.59 6.93
C THR A 102 3.15 13.16 6.24
N PRO A 103 2.28 13.87 6.99
CA PRO A 103 0.99 14.32 6.47
C PRO A 103 1.09 15.32 5.30
N GLU A 104 2.26 15.84 4.94
CA GLU A 104 2.45 16.67 3.75
C GLU A 104 2.20 15.95 2.40
N THR A 105 2.32 14.62 2.32
CA THR A 105 2.06 13.86 1.07
C THR A 105 0.55 13.54 0.88
N GLN A 106 -0.31 13.85 1.85
CA GLN A 106 -1.78 13.74 1.74
C GLN A 106 -2.46 14.99 1.15
N GLY A 107 -1.68 15.91 0.56
CA GLY A 107 -2.11 17.22 0.06
C GLY A 107 -2.96 17.26 -1.22
N HIS A 108 -3.55 16.16 -1.67
CA HIS A 108 -4.60 16.17 -2.72
C HIS A 108 -5.99 15.78 -2.19
N ALA A 109 -6.16 15.70 -0.87
CA ALA A 109 -7.49 15.66 -0.29
C ALA A 109 -8.20 17.01 -0.50
N SER A 110 -9.19 16.99 -1.39
CA SER A 110 -10.26 17.98 -1.54
C SER A 110 -10.78 18.46 -0.18
N THR A 111 -10.15 19.49 0.37
CA THR A 111 -10.74 20.29 1.44
C THR A 111 -11.75 21.19 0.75
N GLY A 112 -12.99 20.69 0.65
CA GLY A 112 -14.13 21.55 0.36
C GLY A 112 -14.14 22.74 1.34
N PRO A 113 -14.64 23.90 0.90
CA PRO A 113 -14.63 25.12 1.72
C PRO A 113 -15.26 24.86 3.11
N PRO A 114 -14.81 25.58 4.15
CA PRO A 114 -15.32 25.39 5.51
C PRO A 114 -16.85 25.56 5.55
N GLN A 115 -17.54 24.57 6.10
CA GLN A 115 -18.99 24.62 6.32
C GLN A 115 -19.29 25.71 7.38
N PRO A 116 -20.28 26.60 7.14
CA PRO A 116 -20.53 27.80 7.95
C PRO A 116 -21.02 27.56 9.40
N ASP A 117 -21.09 26.32 9.89
CA ASP A 117 -21.70 25.97 11.19
C ASP A 117 -20.70 25.82 12.35
N GLY A 118 -19.44 26.25 12.19
CA GLY A 118 -18.46 26.32 13.30
C GLY A 118 -18.07 24.97 13.93
N ARG A 119 -18.54 23.84 13.41
CA ARG A 119 -18.25 22.50 13.90
C ARG A 119 -16.98 21.96 13.26
N ARG A 120 -15.94 21.74 14.07
CA ARG A 120 -14.70 21.08 13.66
C ARG A 120 -14.94 19.57 13.55
N VAL A 121 -14.66 18.99 12.39
CA VAL A 121 -14.51 17.53 12.26
C VAL A 121 -13.13 17.17 12.79
N LEU A 122 -13.08 16.52 13.95
CA LEU A 122 -11.83 15.97 14.47
C LEU A 122 -11.54 14.62 13.79
N PRO A 123 -10.29 14.31 13.45
CA PRO A 123 -9.93 13.01 12.89
C PRO A 123 -10.28 11.89 13.87
N LEU A 124 -10.93 10.86 13.37
CA LEU A 124 -11.39 9.72 14.17
C LEU A 124 -10.18 8.85 14.54
N THR A 125 -9.66 8.99 15.76
CA THR A 125 -8.60 8.12 16.27
C THR A 125 -9.21 6.80 16.75
N VAL A 126 -8.85 5.68 16.12
CA VAL A 126 -9.21 4.34 16.60
C VAL A 126 -8.16 3.90 17.62
N ALA A 127 -8.54 3.83 18.89
CA ALA A 127 -7.69 3.25 19.94
C ALA A 127 -7.69 1.71 19.82
N PRO A 128 -6.54 1.04 20.00
CA PRO A 128 -6.49 -0.41 20.03
C PRO A 128 -7.25 -0.95 21.25
N ALA A 129 -8.13 -1.93 21.02
CA ALA A 129 -8.88 -2.59 22.07
C ALA A 129 -7.93 -3.29 23.04
N ALA A 130 -7.88 -2.82 24.29
CA ALA A 130 -7.14 -3.49 25.35
C ALA A 130 -7.68 -4.93 25.53
N ALA A 131 -6.79 -5.90 25.44
CA ALA A 131 -7.09 -7.31 25.67
C ALA A 131 -7.68 -7.48 27.08
N GLN A 132 -8.96 -7.87 27.15
CA GLN A 132 -9.57 -8.30 28.41
C GLN A 132 -8.97 -9.65 28.80
N ALA A 133 -7.91 -9.61 29.60
CA ALA A 133 -7.40 -10.78 30.32
C ALA A 133 -8.39 -11.14 31.44
N GLY A 134 -9.37 -12.00 31.09
CA GLY A 134 -10.26 -12.63 32.06
C GLY A 134 -9.55 -13.81 32.72
N ALA A 135 -9.12 -13.60 33.97
CA ALA A 135 -8.80 -14.66 34.91
C ALA A 135 -10.08 -15.44 35.29
N GLY A 136 -10.05 -16.77 35.23
CA GLY A 136 -11.12 -17.64 35.71
C GLY A 136 -10.52 -18.94 36.26
N ARG A 137 -10.72 -19.15 37.57
CA ARG A 137 -10.26 -20.26 38.40
C ARG A 137 -10.92 -21.60 38.04
#